data_AF-M7ZRK5-F1
#
_entry.id   AF-M7ZRK5-F1
#
_cell.length_a   1.000
_cell.length_b   1.000
_cell.length_c   1.000
_cell.angle_alpha   90.00
_cell.angle_beta   90.00
_cell.angle_gamma   90.00
#
_symmetry.space_group_name_H-M   'P 1'
#
loop_
_entity.id
_entity.type
_entity.pdbx_description
1 polymer ?
#
loop_
_entity_poly.entity_id
_entity_poly.type
_entity_poly.pdbx_seq_one_letter_code
_entity_poly.pdbx_strand_id
1 'polypeptide(L)'
;MSWYLHLESSKFWFPAQVYNREHGHVGFMMSCYDAELSYDFRTDTFHARVRAPPVGTLAHDLHASDCLHELRPGDNIEIQWRRNKEFPYGWWYGVVGHLESCDGNEHFCRCHLSDTVVLEFNQYTPGSRWRQSLVNRKDHREEGNESDGFYGGIRKLQDKDEISKWKQLWPTDILE
;
A
#
# COMPACT_ATOMS: atom_id res chain seq x y z
N MET A 1 29.21 -11.74 -15.17
CA MET A 1 28.91 -13.11 -15.65
C MET A 1 28.40 -14.05 -14.54
N SER A 2 28.79 -13.91 -13.26
CA SER A 2 28.28 -14.77 -12.17
C SER A 2 26.76 -14.64 -11.90
N TRP A 3 26.19 -13.44 -12.00
CA TRP A 3 24.76 -13.21 -11.75
C TRP A 3 23.82 -13.96 -12.72
N TYR A 4 24.22 -14.07 -13.99
CA TYR A 4 23.42 -14.73 -15.04
C TYR A 4 23.31 -16.25 -14.79
N LEU A 5 24.44 -16.88 -14.41
CA LEU A 5 24.49 -18.30 -14.06
C LEU A 5 23.68 -18.64 -12.79
N HIS A 6 23.56 -17.69 -11.85
CA HIS A 6 22.76 -17.89 -10.64
C HIS A 6 21.26 -17.80 -10.90
N LEU A 7 20.82 -16.88 -11.77
CA LEU A 7 19.44 -16.81 -12.27
C LEU A 7 19.02 -18.09 -12.99
N GLU A 8 19.87 -18.65 -13.85
CA GLU A 8 19.61 -19.91 -14.57
C GLU A 8 19.65 -21.16 -13.68
N SER A 9 20.02 -21.06 -12.41
CA SER A 9 20.06 -22.21 -11.50
C SER A 9 18.84 -22.31 -10.56
N SER A 10 17.91 -21.34 -10.63
CA SER A 10 16.75 -21.18 -9.73
C SER A 10 17.11 -21.11 -8.23
N LYS A 11 18.38 -20.82 -7.90
CA LYS A 11 18.92 -20.76 -6.53
C LYS A 11 19.04 -19.34 -5.97
N PHE A 12 18.77 -18.32 -6.78
CA PHE A 12 18.91 -16.93 -6.40
C PHE A 12 17.54 -16.33 -6.06
N TRP A 13 17.41 -15.84 -4.82
CA TRP A 13 16.24 -15.11 -4.36
C TRP A 13 16.62 -13.64 -4.22
N PHE A 14 15.80 -12.74 -4.75
CA PHE A 14 16.01 -11.30 -4.65
C PHE A 14 14.75 -10.58 -4.16
N PRO A 15 14.89 -9.51 -3.38
CA PRO A 15 13.75 -8.74 -2.90
C PRO A 15 13.08 -8.00 -4.05
N ALA A 16 11.76 -8.04 -4.08
CA ALA A 16 10.94 -7.27 -4.99
C ALA A 16 9.58 -6.97 -4.33
N GLN A 17 8.88 -5.98 -4.87
CA GLN A 17 7.49 -5.72 -4.54
C GLN A 17 6.61 -6.32 -5.64
N VAL A 18 5.68 -7.18 -5.26
CA VAL A 18 4.75 -7.85 -6.18
C VAL A 18 3.43 -7.10 -6.12
N TYR A 19 3.11 -6.41 -7.20
CA TYR A 19 1.86 -5.66 -7.32
C TYR A 19 0.75 -6.57 -7.83
N ASN A 20 -0.39 -6.57 -7.13
CA ASN A 20 -1.56 -7.30 -7.56
C ASN A 20 -2.21 -6.55 -8.73
N ARG A 21 -2.29 -7.24 -9.87
CA ARG A 21 -3.02 -6.79 -11.05
C ARG A 21 -4.24 -7.69 -11.23
N GLU A 22 -5.32 -7.37 -10.54
CA GLU A 22 -6.59 -8.07 -10.74
C GLU A 22 -7.34 -7.44 -11.92
N HIS A 23 -7.59 -8.23 -12.97
CA HIS A 23 -8.50 -7.86 -14.04
C HIS A 23 -9.94 -8.18 -13.60
N GLY A 24 -10.65 -7.19 -13.07
CA GLY A 24 -12.09 -7.29 -12.75
C GLY A 24 -12.45 -7.78 -11.34
N HIS A 25 -11.48 -8.12 -10.50
CA HIS A 25 -11.71 -8.29 -9.05
C HIS A 25 -11.22 -7.02 -8.33
N VAL A 26 -12.13 -6.34 -7.64
CA VAL A 26 -11.87 -5.04 -6.99
C VAL A 26 -11.16 -5.21 -5.64
N GLY A 27 -11.19 -6.42 -5.07
CA GLY A 27 -10.85 -6.68 -3.67
C GLY A 27 -9.38 -6.44 -3.31
N PHE A 28 -8.45 -6.73 -4.23
CA PHE A 28 -7.01 -6.55 -4.00
C PHE A 28 -6.39 -5.53 -4.96
N MET A 29 -7.22 -4.71 -5.59
CA MET A 29 -6.77 -3.68 -6.51
C MET A 29 -5.94 -2.62 -5.79
N MET A 30 -4.89 -2.12 -6.45
CA MET A 30 -3.94 -1.16 -5.86
C MET A 30 -3.28 -1.67 -4.58
N SER A 31 -3.02 -2.99 -4.52
CA SER A 31 -2.29 -3.62 -3.43
C SER A 31 -1.00 -4.31 -3.90
N CYS A 32 -0.05 -4.46 -3.00
CA CYS A 32 1.19 -5.17 -3.26
C CYS A 32 1.77 -5.83 -2.01
N TYR A 33 2.66 -6.79 -2.21
CA TYR A 33 3.39 -7.47 -1.14
C TYR A 33 4.88 -7.34 -1.36
N ASP A 34 5.62 -7.14 -0.27
CA ASP A 34 7.07 -7.35 -0.29
C ASP A 34 7.36 -8.85 -0.31
N ALA A 35 8.18 -9.29 -1.25
CA ALA A 35 8.47 -10.69 -1.47
C ALA A 35 9.93 -10.91 -1.88
N GLU A 36 10.42 -12.12 -1.66
CA GLU A 36 11.57 -12.62 -2.41
C GLU A 36 11.08 -13.35 -3.65
N LEU A 37 11.68 -13.02 -4.79
CA LEU A 37 11.43 -13.68 -6.06
C LEU A 37 12.62 -14.54 -6.46
N SER A 38 12.32 -15.72 -6.98
CA SER A 38 13.27 -16.55 -7.71
C SER A 38 12.69 -16.87 -9.08
N TYR A 39 13.49 -16.73 -10.11
CA TYR A 39 13.10 -17.08 -11.47
C TYR A 39 13.43 -18.55 -11.73
N ASP A 40 12.45 -19.31 -12.20
CA ASP A 40 12.65 -20.67 -12.70
C ASP A 40 12.60 -20.68 -14.24
N PHE A 41 13.77 -20.79 -14.85
CA PHE A 41 13.92 -20.80 -16.30
C PHE A 41 13.30 -22.03 -16.98
N ARG A 42 13.09 -23.13 -16.24
CA ARG A 42 12.55 -24.37 -16.82
C ARG A 42 11.05 -24.24 -17.11
N THR A 43 10.37 -23.46 -16.29
CA THR A 43 8.93 -23.23 -16.37
C THR A 43 8.59 -21.84 -16.89
N ASP A 44 9.58 -20.95 -17.03
CA ASP A 44 9.40 -19.54 -17.39
C ASP A 44 8.47 -18.82 -16.39
N THR A 45 8.70 -19.06 -15.09
CA THR A 45 7.86 -18.52 -14.01
C THR A 45 8.70 -17.91 -12.89
N PHE A 46 8.16 -16.87 -12.26
CA PHE A 46 8.67 -16.37 -10.99
C PHE A 46 7.96 -17.09 -9.83
N HIS A 47 8.74 -17.56 -8.86
CA HIS A 47 8.24 -18.01 -7.57
C HIS A 47 8.40 -16.89 -6.56
N ALA A 48 7.32 -16.60 -5.83
CA ALA A 48 7.32 -15.61 -4.77
C ALA A 48 7.27 -16.30 -3.40
N ARG A 49 8.08 -15.82 -2.46
CA ARG A 49 7.96 -16.10 -1.04
C ARG A 49 7.70 -14.77 -0.34
N VAL A 50 6.54 -14.62 0.30
CA VAL A 50 6.25 -13.42 1.08
C VAL A 50 7.32 -13.29 2.16
N ARG A 51 8.06 -12.17 2.14
CA ARG A 51 9.12 -11.86 3.10
C ARG A 51 8.78 -10.54 3.79
N ALA A 52 9.35 -10.35 4.96
CA ALA A 52 9.61 -9.04 5.54
C ALA A 52 10.16 -8.02 4.49
N PRO A 53 9.60 -6.81 4.38
CA PRO A 53 10.14 -5.72 3.56
C PRO A 53 11.66 -5.50 3.74
N PRO A 54 12.32 -4.79 2.80
CA PRO A 54 13.70 -4.32 2.96
C PRO A 54 13.87 -3.37 4.15
N VAL A 55 12.79 -2.72 4.57
CA VAL A 55 12.69 -2.00 5.85
C VAL A 55 12.42 -3.05 6.92
N GLY A 56 13.26 -3.16 7.95
CA GLY A 56 13.36 -4.28 8.90
C GLY A 56 12.14 -4.67 9.75
N THR A 57 10.93 -4.39 9.32
CA THR A 57 9.65 -4.93 9.81
C THR A 57 9.35 -6.28 9.16
N LEU A 58 9.02 -7.30 9.95
CA LEU A 58 8.57 -8.59 9.42
C LEU A 58 7.22 -8.45 8.70
N ALA A 59 6.86 -9.41 7.84
CA ALA A 59 5.60 -9.37 7.09
C ALA A 59 4.35 -9.35 8.00
N HIS A 60 4.48 -9.73 9.28
CA HIS A 60 3.42 -9.69 10.29
C HIS A 60 3.56 -8.53 11.27
N ASP A 61 4.63 -7.74 11.15
CA ASP A 61 4.88 -6.60 12.03
C ASP A 61 4.19 -5.36 11.47
N LEU A 62 3.52 -4.66 12.36
CA LEU A 62 2.94 -3.35 12.06
C LEU A 62 4.08 -2.35 11.81
N HIS A 63 4.03 -1.66 10.68
CA HIS A 63 4.96 -0.59 10.36
C HIS A 63 4.78 0.59 11.31
N ALA A 64 5.89 1.09 11.85
CA ALA A 64 5.89 2.27 12.71
C ALA A 64 5.77 3.54 11.86
N SER A 65 4.57 4.11 11.82
CA SER A 65 4.22 5.29 11.04
C SER A 65 4.83 6.57 11.61
N ASP A 66 6.08 6.88 11.27
CA ASP A 66 6.80 8.10 11.70
C ASP A 66 6.38 9.37 10.94
N CYS A 67 5.77 9.19 9.76
CA CYS A 67 5.41 10.29 8.85
C CYS A 67 4.05 10.96 9.13
N LEU A 68 3.24 10.44 10.08
CA LEU A 68 1.85 10.88 10.27
C LEU A 68 1.70 12.37 10.56
N HIS A 69 2.64 12.99 11.27
CA HIS A 69 2.60 14.42 11.58
C HIS A 69 2.88 15.32 10.36
N GLU A 70 3.53 14.78 9.33
CA GLU A 70 3.94 15.54 8.14
C GLU A 70 2.98 15.39 6.97
N LEU A 71 2.03 14.46 7.05
CA LEU A 71 1.06 14.19 5.99
C LEU A 71 0.19 15.42 5.68
N ARG A 72 0.15 15.80 4.41
CA ARG A 72 -0.64 16.90 3.85
C ARG A 72 -1.57 16.37 2.77
N PRO A 73 -2.74 17.02 2.54
CA PRO A 73 -3.57 16.68 1.39
C PRO A 73 -2.77 16.62 0.09
N GLY A 74 -3.00 15.58 -0.71
CA GLY A 74 -2.27 15.27 -1.94
C GLY A 74 -1.01 14.41 -1.77
N ASP A 75 -0.54 14.16 -0.55
CA ASP A 75 0.54 13.21 -0.31
C ASP A 75 0.11 11.78 -0.70
N ASN A 76 1.02 11.04 -1.34
CA ASN A 76 0.79 9.64 -1.70
C ASN A 76 1.30 8.75 -0.58
N ILE A 77 0.53 7.73 -0.22
CA ILE A 77 0.82 6.86 0.91
C ILE A 77 0.59 5.40 0.54
N GLU A 78 1.19 4.52 1.32
CA GLU A 78 0.77 3.13 1.42
C GLU A 78 0.37 2.83 2.86
N ILE A 79 -0.72 2.10 3.02
CA ILE A 79 -1.18 1.59 4.32
C ILE A 79 -1.14 0.07 4.34
N GLN A 80 -0.68 -0.50 5.45
CA GLN A 80 -0.74 -1.93 5.69
C GLN A 80 -2.20 -2.35 5.91
N TRP A 81 -2.60 -3.44 5.25
CA TRP A 81 -3.87 -4.12 5.51
C TRP A 81 -3.67 -5.64 5.53
N ARG A 82 -4.41 -6.35 6.37
CA ARG A 82 -4.51 -7.81 6.41
C ARG A 82 -5.92 -8.26 6.73
N ARG A 83 -6.31 -9.43 6.23
CA ARG A 83 -7.65 -9.99 6.49
C ARG A 83 -7.83 -10.40 7.96
N ASN A 84 -6.83 -11.05 8.54
CA ASN A 84 -6.80 -11.46 9.94
C ASN A 84 -5.34 -11.63 10.40
N LYS A 85 -5.13 -11.96 11.68
CA LYS A 85 -3.79 -12.07 12.29
C LYS A 85 -2.94 -13.24 11.77
N GLU A 86 -3.53 -14.20 11.09
CA GLU A 86 -2.81 -15.34 10.49
C GLU A 86 -2.18 -14.97 9.14
N PHE A 87 -2.66 -13.90 8.50
CA PHE A 87 -2.15 -13.43 7.22
C PHE A 87 -1.13 -12.28 7.41
N PRO A 88 -0.10 -12.21 6.54
CA PRO A 88 0.81 -11.08 6.51
C PRO A 88 0.09 -9.81 6.04
N TYR A 89 0.66 -8.66 6.37
CA TYR A 89 0.22 -7.38 5.79
C TYR A 89 0.60 -7.32 4.31
N GLY A 90 -0.31 -6.82 3.50
CA GLY A 90 0.01 -6.19 2.21
C GLY A 90 -0.10 -4.68 2.33
N TRP A 91 0.34 -3.98 1.29
CA TRP A 91 0.32 -2.52 1.21
C TRP A 91 -0.74 -2.07 0.21
N TRP A 92 -1.59 -1.15 0.61
CA TRP A 92 -2.60 -0.52 -0.23
C TRP A 92 -2.23 0.93 -0.50
N TYR A 93 -2.22 1.29 -1.78
CA TYR A 93 -1.98 2.66 -2.20
C TYR A 93 -3.21 3.54 -1.91
N GLY A 94 -2.93 4.73 -1.40
CA GLY A 94 -3.91 5.79 -1.20
C GLY A 94 -3.29 7.18 -1.33
N VAL A 95 -4.14 8.19 -1.20
CA VAL A 95 -3.73 9.59 -1.15
C VAL A 95 -4.32 10.26 0.08
N VAL A 96 -3.64 11.25 0.65
CA VAL A 96 -4.19 12.03 1.75
C VAL A 96 -5.25 12.99 1.19
N GLY A 97 -6.46 12.88 1.69
CA GLY A 97 -7.59 13.73 1.32
C GLY A 97 -7.73 14.97 2.19
N HIS A 98 -8.76 15.75 1.87
CA HIS A 98 -9.20 16.87 2.70
C HIS A 98 -10.25 16.42 3.71
N LEU A 99 -10.33 17.12 4.84
CA LEU A 99 -11.45 16.96 5.79
C LEU A 99 -12.75 17.43 5.14
N GLU A 100 -13.88 16.82 5.52
CA GLU A 100 -15.21 17.21 5.01
C GLU A 100 -15.55 18.68 5.26
N SER A 101 -15.02 19.27 6.32
CA SER A 101 -15.20 20.68 6.66
C SER A 101 -14.30 21.64 5.87
N CYS A 102 -13.39 21.11 5.05
CA CYS A 102 -12.50 21.91 4.22
C CYS A 102 -13.10 22.12 2.83
N ASP A 103 -12.89 23.31 2.27
CA ASP A 103 -13.27 23.68 0.91
C ASP A 103 -12.38 23.06 -0.20
N GLY A 104 -11.44 22.19 0.16
CA GLY A 104 -10.51 21.57 -0.78
C GLY A 104 -9.45 22.51 -1.35
N ASN A 105 -9.26 23.72 -0.80
CA ASN A 105 -8.28 24.66 -1.34
C ASN A 105 -6.84 24.20 -1.06
N GLU A 106 -6.11 23.85 -2.12
CA GLU A 106 -4.73 23.33 -2.03
C GLU A 106 -3.76 24.28 -1.30
N HIS A 107 -3.97 25.59 -1.39
CA HIS A 107 -3.05 26.60 -0.83
C HIS A 107 -3.45 27.11 0.55
N PHE A 108 -4.74 27.07 0.88
CA PHE A 108 -5.27 27.66 2.12
C PHE A 108 -5.84 26.64 3.11
N CYS A 109 -5.86 25.35 2.76
CA CYS A 109 -6.34 24.33 3.67
C CYS A 109 -5.47 24.23 4.93
N ARG A 110 -6.16 24.01 6.06
CA ARG A 110 -5.54 23.77 7.37
C ARG A 110 -5.67 22.32 7.82
N CYS A 111 -5.99 21.39 6.92
CA CYS A 111 -6.14 19.96 7.22
C CYS A 111 -4.86 19.35 7.83
N HIS A 112 -3.69 19.88 7.47
CA HIS A 112 -2.41 19.43 8.04
C HIS A 112 -2.24 19.77 9.53
N LEU A 113 -3.02 20.71 10.07
CA LEU A 113 -3.02 21.08 11.48
C LEU A 113 -4.02 20.27 12.32
N SER A 114 -4.93 19.53 11.66
CA SER A 114 -5.89 18.66 12.34
C SER A 114 -5.21 17.39 12.80
N ASP A 115 -5.61 16.89 13.97
CA ASP A 115 -5.21 15.57 14.44
C ASP A 115 -5.78 14.45 13.56
N THR A 116 -6.83 14.72 12.79
CA THR A 116 -7.43 13.75 11.87
C THR A 116 -6.85 13.90 10.46
N VAL A 117 -6.43 12.77 9.88
CA VAL A 117 -5.99 12.60 8.50
C VAL A 117 -7.05 11.78 7.75
N VAL A 118 -7.47 12.25 6.58
CA VAL A 118 -8.33 11.48 5.69
C VAL A 118 -7.43 10.72 4.71
N LEU A 119 -7.57 9.41 4.65
CA LEU A 119 -6.96 8.57 3.63
C LEU A 119 -8.00 8.25 2.58
N GLU A 120 -7.69 8.54 1.31
CA GLU A 120 -8.58 8.32 0.18
C GLU A 120 -8.04 7.23 -0.74
N PHE A 121 -8.92 6.29 -1.04
CA PHE A 121 -8.71 5.16 -1.91
C PHE A 121 -9.57 5.35 -3.16
N ASN A 122 -9.08 6.20 -4.07
CA ASN A 122 -9.83 6.64 -5.26
C ASN A 122 -10.15 5.50 -6.24
N GLN A 123 -9.57 4.32 -6.03
CA GLN A 123 -9.88 3.12 -6.78
C GLN A 123 -11.28 2.54 -6.48
N TYR A 124 -11.91 2.93 -5.37
CA TYR A 124 -13.29 2.56 -5.03
C TYR A 124 -14.28 3.65 -5.44
N THR A 125 -15.53 3.28 -5.76
CA THR A 125 -16.60 4.22 -6.14
C THR A 125 -16.93 5.25 -5.06
N PRO A 126 -17.33 6.48 -5.45
CA PRO A 126 -17.92 7.44 -4.51
C PRO A 126 -19.08 6.82 -3.73
N GLY A 127 -19.03 6.89 -2.40
CA GLY A 127 -20.02 6.27 -1.50
C GLY A 127 -19.65 4.87 -1.00
N SER A 128 -18.61 4.23 -1.55
CA SER A 128 -18.07 3.00 -0.98
C SER A 128 -17.49 3.27 0.41
N ARG A 129 -17.83 2.40 1.39
CA ARG A 129 -17.25 2.43 2.73
C ARG A 129 -15.72 2.27 2.75
N TRP A 130 -15.16 1.71 1.68
CA TRP A 130 -13.72 1.48 1.51
C TRP A 130 -12.99 2.67 0.90
N ARG A 131 -13.73 3.68 0.40
CA ARG A 131 -13.13 4.82 -0.29
C ARG A 131 -12.39 5.76 0.65
N GLN A 132 -12.81 5.87 1.90
CA GLN A 132 -12.20 6.78 2.86
C GLN A 132 -11.97 6.08 4.20
N SER A 133 -10.85 6.38 4.83
CA SER A 133 -10.55 6.00 6.21
C SER A 133 -10.04 7.21 6.97
N LEU A 134 -10.38 7.31 8.25
CA LEU A 134 -9.97 8.40 9.14
C LEU A 134 -8.91 7.90 10.11
N VAL A 135 -7.79 8.59 10.16
CA VAL A 135 -6.64 8.21 10.98
C VAL A 135 -6.25 9.36 11.91
N ASN A 136 -5.92 9.05 13.16
CA ASN A 136 -5.45 10.05 14.13
C ASN A 136 -3.91 10.15 14.13
N ARG A 137 -3.34 11.35 13.93
CA ARG A 137 -1.90 11.57 13.87
C ARG A 137 -1.14 11.19 15.14
N LYS A 138 -1.77 11.26 16.31
CA LYS A 138 -1.10 11.12 17.62
C LYS A 138 -1.11 9.69 18.13
N ASP A 139 -2.20 8.97 17.90
CA ASP A 139 -2.46 7.69 18.58
C ASP A 139 -2.78 6.53 17.62
N HIS A 140 -2.57 6.70 16.31
CA HIS A 140 -2.90 5.64 15.36
C HIS A 140 -2.07 4.38 15.58
N ARG A 141 -2.77 3.26 15.57
CA ARG A 141 -2.25 1.89 15.67
C ARG A 141 -3.01 1.03 14.66
N GLU A 142 -2.82 -0.29 14.73
CA GLU A 142 -3.71 -1.20 14.02
C GLU A 142 -5.16 -1.02 14.49
N GLU A 143 -6.04 -0.75 13.53
CA GLU A 143 -7.48 -0.61 13.67
C GLU A 143 -8.18 -1.62 12.75
N GLY A 144 -9.47 -1.85 12.96
CA GLY A 144 -10.28 -2.76 12.15
C GLY A 144 -10.84 -3.94 12.95
N ASN A 145 -11.36 -4.93 12.23
CA ASN A 145 -12.11 -6.05 12.79
C ASN A 145 -12.07 -7.27 11.85
N GLU A 146 -12.56 -8.42 12.31
CA GLU A 146 -12.55 -9.67 11.51
C GLU A 146 -13.42 -9.63 10.25
N SER A 147 -14.41 -8.74 10.17
CA SER A 147 -15.25 -8.58 8.96
C SER A 147 -14.60 -7.72 7.89
N ASP A 148 -13.86 -6.69 8.29
CA ASP A 148 -13.31 -5.67 7.39
C ASP A 148 -11.78 -5.79 7.21
N GLY A 149 -11.15 -6.68 7.98
CA GLY A 149 -9.72 -6.76 8.11
C GLY A 149 -9.15 -5.67 9.02
N PHE A 150 -7.84 -5.70 9.16
CA PHE A 150 -7.07 -4.84 10.04
C PHE A 150 -6.10 -4.00 9.22
N TYR A 151 -6.00 -2.71 9.53
CA TYR A 151 -5.10 -1.77 8.86
C TYR A 151 -4.36 -0.89 9.88
N GLY A 152 -3.20 -0.34 9.53
CA GLY A 152 -2.65 0.73 10.36
C GLY A 152 -1.26 1.26 10.01
N GLY A 153 -0.29 0.40 9.66
CA GLY A 153 1.06 0.87 9.35
C GLY A 153 1.05 1.75 8.10
N ILE A 154 1.45 3.01 8.18
CA ILE A 154 1.36 3.98 7.08
C ILE A 154 2.75 4.52 6.77
N ARG A 155 3.12 4.47 5.48
CA ARG A 155 4.33 5.11 4.96
C ARG A 155 3.99 6.12 3.88
N LYS A 156 4.75 7.22 3.85
CA LYS A 156 4.66 8.24 2.81
C LYS A 156 5.52 7.86 1.61
N LEU A 157 4.94 7.90 0.42
CA LEU A 157 5.67 7.73 -0.84
C LEU A 157 6.17 9.09 -1.32
N GLN A 158 7.49 9.21 -1.48
CA GLN A 158 8.14 10.41 -2.01
C GLN A 158 8.78 10.18 -3.38
N ASP A 159 9.11 8.92 -3.70
CA ASP A 159 9.74 8.54 -4.94
C ASP A 159 8.74 8.64 -6.11
N LYS A 160 9.11 9.41 -7.13
CA LYS A 160 8.24 9.67 -8.28
C LYS A 160 8.05 8.43 -9.16
N ASP A 161 9.03 7.54 -9.21
CA ASP A 161 8.95 6.32 -10.02
C ASP A 161 8.02 5.31 -9.33
N GLU A 162 8.08 5.18 -8.00
CA GLU A 162 7.12 4.38 -7.21
C GLU A 162 5.68 4.89 -7.38
N ILE A 163 5.46 6.20 -7.25
CA ILE A 163 4.14 6.80 -7.46
C ILE A 163 3.67 6.57 -8.91
N SER A 164 4.57 6.67 -9.88
CA SER A 164 4.24 6.45 -11.30
C SER A 164 3.87 5.00 -11.58
N LYS A 165 4.52 4.02 -10.95
CA LYS A 165 4.15 2.60 -11.03
C LYS A 165 2.73 2.38 -10.53
N TRP A 166 2.37 2.93 -9.38
CA TRP A 166 1.00 2.86 -8.86
C TRP A 166 -0.03 3.45 -9.82
N LYS A 167 0.26 4.63 -10.38
CA LYS A 167 -0.63 5.26 -11.36
C LYS A 167 -0.80 4.46 -12.65
N GLN A 168 0.21 3.70 -13.07
CA GLN A 168 0.12 2.80 -14.23
C GLN A 168 -0.73 1.56 -13.95
N LEU A 169 -0.82 1.14 -12.68
CA LEU A 169 -1.66 0.04 -12.23
C LEU A 169 -3.10 0.47 -11.96
N TRP A 170 -3.39 1.77 -12.08
CA TRP A 170 -4.73 2.31 -11.88
C TRP A 170 -5.72 1.64 -12.84
N PRO A 171 -6.93 1.31 -12.38
CA PRO A 171 -7.96 0.76 -13.24
C PRO A 171 -8.26 1.75 -14.36
N THR A 172 -8.32 1.25 -15.59
CA THR A 172 -8.72 2.07 -16.74
C THR A 172 -10.23 2.38 -16.71
N ASP A 173 -11.00 1.55 -15.99
CA ASP A 173 -12.44 1.71 -15.76
C ASP A 173 -12.73 1.88 -14.27
N ILE A 174 -13.64 2.80 -13.92
CA ILE A 174 -14.15 2.94 -12.56
C ILE A 174 -15.01 1.69 -12.29
N LEU A 175 -14.54 0.80 -11.42
CA LEU A 175 -15.25 -0.44 -11.09
C LEU A 175 -16.41 -0.11 -10.13
N GLU A 176 -17.65 -0.36 -10.56
CA GLU A 176 -18.89 -0.20 -9.77
C GLU A 176 -18.90 -1.04 -8.48
#